data_AF-A0A661C848-F1
#
_entry.id   AF-A0A661C848-F1
#
_cell.length_a   1.000
_cell.length_b   1.000
_cell.length_c   1.000
_cell.angle_alpha   90.00
_cell.angle_beta   90.00
_cell.angle_gamma   90.00
#
_symmetry.space_group_name_H-M   'P 1'
#
loop_
_entity.id
_entity.type
_entity.pdbx_description
1 polymer ?
#
loop_
_entity_poly.entity_id
_entity_poly.type
_entity_poly.pdbx_seq_one_letter_code
_entity_poly.pdbx_strand_id
1 'polypeptide(L)' 'MLEIDLAKKSFHLHGADKHGHVVLTKKLTRAKLKAFVVQMPACLIGIKAYGGANYWKRVFAS' A
#
# COMPACT_ATOMS: atom_id res chain seq x y z
N MET A 1 2.19 -3.50 -9.83
CA MET A 1 2.89 -3.31 -8.53
C MET A 1 2.09 -2.31 -7.70
N LEU A 2 2.00 -2.50 -6.38
CA LEU A 2 1.35 -1.55 -5.47
C LEU A 2 2.40 -0.82 -4.65
N GLU A 3 2.44 0.50 -4.73
CA GLU A 3 3.25 1.36 -3.87
C GLU A 3 2.39 1.97 -2.78
N ILE A 4 2.91 1.97 -1.54
CA ILE A 4 2.27 2.59 -0.39
C ILE A 4 3.19 3.67 0.15
N ASP A 5 2.71 4.91 0.08
CA ASP A 5 3.34 6.07 0.71
C ASP A 5 2.72 6.32 2.09
N LEU A 6 3.61 6.48 3.08
CA LEU A 6 3.28 6.66 4.49
C LEU A 6 3.35 8.15 4.85
N ALA A 7 2.21 8.85 4.85
CA ALA A 7 2.13 10.19 5.43
C ALA A 7 1.70 10.13 6.91
N LYS A 8 1.97 11.19 7.68
CA LYS A 8 1.75 11.26 9.15
C LYS A 8 0.40 10.72 9.64
N LYS A 9 -0.69 10.89 8.86
CA LYS A 9 -2.04 10.42 9.21
C LYS A 9 -2.80 9.74 8.06
N SER A 10 -2.16 9.56 6.90
CA SER A 10 -2.82 9.05 5.70
C SER A 10 -1.87 8.21 4.86
N PHE A 11 -2.43 7.27 4.11
CA PHE A 11 -1.71 6.36 3.25
C PHE A 11 -2.10 6.66 1.81
N HIS A 12 -1.14 6.91 0.93
CA HIS A 12 -1.41 6.97 -0.50
C HIS A 12 -1.00 5.66 -1.13
N LEU A 13 -1.95 5.03 -1.81
CA LEU A 13 -1.76 3.82 -2.57
C LEU A 13 -1.65 4.21 -4.03
N HIS A 14 -0.62 3.69 -4.68
CA HIS A 14 -0.37 3.89 -6.08
C HIS A 14 -0.12 2.52 -6.73
N GLY A 15 -1.10 2.00 -7.46
CA GLY A 15 -0.98 0.75 -8.19
C GLY A 15 -0.72 1.03 -9.67
N ALA A 16 0.32 0.38 -10.20
CA ALA A 16 0.62 0.36 -11.63
C ALA A 16 0.42 -1.04 -12.21
N ASP A 17 -0.03 -1.11 -13.47
CA ASP A 17 -0.09 -2.36 -14.23
C ASP A 17 1.32 -2.84 -14.65
N LYS A 18 1.38 -3.93 -15.43
CA LYS A 18 2.64 -4.48 -15.94
C LYS A 18 3.36 -3.58 -16.95
N HIS A 19 2.66 -2.58 -17.50
CA HIS A 19 3.20 -1.60 -18.44
C HIS A 19 3.60 -0.28 -17.75
N GLY A 20 3.44 -0.20 -16.42
CA GLY A 20 3.72 1.00 -15.65
C GLY A 20 2.59 2.04 -15.68
N HIS A 21 1.42 1.71 -16.25
CA HIS A 21 0.28 2.61 -16.22
C HIS A 21 -0.37 2.60 -14.85
N VAL A 22 -0.67 3.80 -14.36
CA VAL A 22 -1.38 4.00 -13.11
C VAL A 22 -2.81 3.50 -13.23
N VAL A 23 -3.14 2.41 -12.52
CA VAL A 23 -4.47 1.81 -12.51
C VAL A 23 -5.20 2.01 -11.18
N LEU A 24 -4.48 2.43 -10.15
CA LEU A 24 -5.04 2.66 -8.82
C LEU A 24 -4.34 3.85 -8.16
N THR A 25 -5.11 4.88 -7.79
CA THR A 25 -4.64 5.96 -6.92
C THR A 25 -5.67 6.16 -5.82
N LYS A 26 -5.29 5.92 -4.56
CA LYS A 26 -6.24 6.00 -3.45
C LYS A 26 -5.60 6.50 -2.17
N LYS A 27 -6.29 7.42 -1.48
CA LYS A 27 -5.93 7.85 -0.14
C LYS A 27 -6.74 7.09 0.91
N LEU A 28 -6.07 6.38 1.80
CA LEU A 28 -6.70 5.57 2.85
C LEU A 28 -6.22 6.00 4.24
N THR A 29 -7.04 5.68 5.25
CA THR A 29 -6.63 5.73 6.66
C THR A 29 -6.01 4.39 7.05
N ARG A 30 -5.34 4.34 8.22
CA ARG A 30 -4.73 3.11 8.75
C ARG A 30 -5.71 1.93 8.78
N ALA A 31 -6.93 2.16 9.29
CA ALA A 31 -7.96 1.13 9.40
C ALA A 31 -8.40 0.61 8.02
N LYS A 32 -8.57 1.51 7.05
CA LYS A 32 -9.01 1.14 5.69
C LYS A 32 -7.88 0.50 4.88
N LEU A 33 -6.62 0.85 5.12
CA LEU A 33 -5.48 0.29 4.38
C LEU A 33 -5.41 -1.23 4.56
N LYS A 34 -5.46 -1.72 5.79
CA LYS A 34 -5.40 -3.18 6.04
C LYS A 34 -6.54 -3.92 5.34
N ALA A 35 -7.78 -3.45 5.52
CA ALA A 35 -8.95 -4.07 4.91
C ALA A 35 -8.87 -4.06 3.38
N PHE A 36 -8.36 -2.98 2.80
CA PHE A 36 -8.22 -2.85 1.35
C PHE A 36 -7.17 -3.81 0.79
N VAL A 37 -5.98 -3.88 1.40
CA VAL A 37 -4.90 -4.77 0.92
C VAL A 37 -5.28 -6.25 1.01
N VAL A 38 -6.02 -6.66 2.06
CA VAL A 38 -6.49 -8.06 2.20
C VAL A 38 -7.52 -8.45 1.11
N GLN A 39 -8.29 -7.49 0.60
CA GLN A 39 -9.27 -7.73 -0.46
C GLN A 39 -8.65 -7.70 -1.86
N MET A 40 -7.41 -7.23 -1.99
CA MET A 40 -6.73 -7.17 -3.29
C MET A 40 -6.16 -8.55 -3.66
N PRO A 41 -6.08 -8.86 -4.96
CA PRO A 41 -5.30 -10.00 -5.42
C PRO A 41 -3.83 -9.87 -4.99
N ALA A 42 -3.19 -11.01 -4.75
CA ALA A 42 -1.78 -11.06 -4.36
C ALA A 42 -0.92 -10.27 -5.35
N CYS A 43 -0.20 -9.28 -4.85
CA CYS A 43 0.64 -8.42 -5.66
C CYS A 43 1.89 -8.00 -4.90
N LEU A 44 2.93 -7.60 -5.64
CA LEU A 44 4.13 -7.04 -5.04
C LEU A 44 3.80 -5.66 -4.45
N ILE A 45 4.05 -5.51 -3.14
CA ILE A 45 3.82 -4.27 -2.39
C ILE A 45 5.16 -3.61 -2.06
N GLY A 46 5.42 -2.44 -2.64
CA GLY A 46 6.48 -1.55 -2.24
C GLY A 46 6.00 -0.58 -1.16
N ILE A 47 6.58 -0.62 0.04
CA ILE A 47 6.29 0.36 1.09
C ILE A 47 7.43 1.36 1.14
N LYS A 48 7.15 2.65 0.89
CA LYS A 48 8.18 3.69 1.01
C LYS A 48 8.55 3.86 2.49
N ALA A 49 9.85 3.84 2.76
CA ALA A 49 10.38 3.79 4.12
C ALA A 49 10.12 5.12 4.87
N TYR A 50 9.24 5.05 5.87
CA TYR A 50 9.05 6.05 6.91
C TYR A 50 8.87 5.31 8.25
N GLY A 51 8.83 5.99 9.40
CA GLY A 51 8.85 5.38 10.75
C GLY A 51 7.81 4.28 11.05
N GLY A 52 6.83 4.03 10.18
CA GLY A 52 5.86 2.92 10.27
C GLY A 52 6.06 1.76 9.29
N ALA A 53 7.04 1.79 8.39
CA ALA A 53 7.17 0.80 7.30
C ALA A 53 7.41 -0.63 7.81
N ASN A 54 8.22 -0.80 8.85
CA ASN A 54 8.50 -2.11 9.45
C ASN A 54 7.25 -2.78 10.03
N TYR A 55 6.33 -2.00 10.59
CA TYR A 55 5.05 -2.52 11.08
C TYR A 55 4.22 -3.07 9.92
N TRP A 56 4.07 -2.30 8.83
CA TRP A 56 3.28 -2.69 7.66
C TRP A 56 3.87 -3.88 6.91
N LYS A 57 5.20 -3.97 6.83
CA LYS A 57 5.86 -5.14 6.26
C LYS A 57 5.43 -6.43 6.98
N ARG A 58 5.33 -6.41 8.31
CA ARG A 58 4.84 -7.57 9.07
C ARG A 58 3.36 -7.84 8.81
N VAL A 59 2.53 -6.80 8.79
CA VAL A 59 1.07 -6.93 8.56
C VAL A 59 0.74 -7.54 7.19
N PHE A 60 1.53 -7.27 6.15
CA PHE A 60 1.29 -7.79 4.80
C PHE A 60 2.12 -9.01 4.42
N ALA A 61 3.06 -9.44 5.28
CA ALA A 61 3.82 -10.67 5.10
C ALA A 61 3.14 -11.89 5.76
N SER A 62 1.99 -11.70 6.39
CA SER A 62 1.17 -12.74 7.03
C SER A 62 0.03 -13.13 6.12
#